data_AF-A0A8S0UQ76-F1
#
_entry.id   AF-A0A8S0UQ76-F1
#
_cell.length_a   1.000
_cell.length_b   1.000
_cell.length_c   1.000
_cell.angle_alpha   90.00
_cell.angle_beta   90.00
_cell.angle_gamma   90.00
#
_symmetry.space_group_name_H-M   'P 1'
#
loop_
_entity.id
_entity.type
_entity.pdbx_description
1 polymer ?
#
loop_
_entity_poly.entity_id
_entity_poly.type
_entity_poly.pdbx_seq_one_letter_code
_entity_poly.pdbx_strand_id
1 'polypeptide(L)'
;MEELISDHYHVHNQVVFTVLSFFGVEDFLDDDNSRPYTYQKEKKSKNPNKHVSFKQRTVAYMEPFTLDVFISKRFVSASITHRVTSKQVAVAGTNSKDIKAVLKSRSDILACLAVGRILADRAREADVYTASYTPRERDKFEGKIRAVVQSLIDSGIDIKVFLD
;
A
#
# COMPACT_ATOMS: atom_id res chain seq x y z
N MET A 1 -16.00 -51.42 -19.90
CA MET A 1 -17.32 -51.13 -20.49
C MET A 1 -17.65 -49.71 -20.08
N GLU A 2 -17.64 -48.66 -20.89
CA GLU A 2 -17.45 -48.35 -22.33
C GLU A 2 -16.82 -46.93 -22.33
N GLU A 3 -15.70 -46.59 -22.97
CA GLU A 3 -15.39 -46.38 -24.41
C GLU A 3 -16.16 -45.24 -25.14
N LEU A 4 -15.37 -44.35 -25.80
CA LEU A 4 -15.61 -43.65 -27.09
C LEU A 4 -16.52 -42.37 -27.08
N ILE A 5 -16.25 -41.21 -27.73
CA ILE A 5 -15.49 -40.79 -28.94
C ILE A 5 -15.14 -39.28 -28.91
N SER A 6 -13.96 -38.94 -29.42
CA SER A 6 -13.54 -37.62 -29.93
C SER A 6 -14.06 -37.41 -31.35
N ASP A 7 -14.45 -36.20 -31.77
CA ASP A 7 -14.22 -35.82 -33.17
C ASP A 7 -14.10 -34.30 -33.43
N HIS A 8 -13.12 -34.02 -34.28
CA HIS A 8 -12.65 -32.76 -34.85
C HIS A 8 -13.70 -31.98 -35.64
N TYR A 9 -13.60 -30.65 -35.68
CA TYR A 9 -13.75 -29.87 -36.93
C TYR A 9 -12.76 -28.71 -36.99
N HIS A 10 -12.09 -28.60 -38.14
CA HIS A 10 -11.11 -27.59 -38.52
C HIS A 10 -11.73 -26.64 -39.57
N VAL A 11 -10.94 -25.62 -39.96
CA VAL A 11 -11.03 -24.76 -41.16
C VAL A 11 -11.95 -23.52 -41.08
N HIS A 12 -11.38 -22.31 -40.97
CA HIS A 12 -11.03 -21.50 -42.15
C HIS A 12 -10.35 -20.16 -41.79
N ASN A 13 -9.18 -19.99 -42.41
CA ASN A 13 -8.37 -18.79 -42.60
C ASN A 13 -9.15 -17.60 -43.19
N GLN A 14 -8.97 -16.39 -42.66
CA GLN A 14 -8.81 -15.17 -43.45
C GLN A 14 -8.33 -13.97 -42.61
N VAL A 15 -7.20 -13.41 -43.02
CA VAL A 15 -6.66 -12.11 -42.61
C VAL A 15 -7.46 -11.02 -43.31
N VAL A 16 -7.99 -10.03 -42.58
CA VAL A 16 -8.46 -8.76 -43.17
C VAL A 16 -7.97 -7.59 -42.32
N PHE A 17 -7.24 -6.70 -43.00
CA PHE A 17 -6.75 -5.41 -42.54
C PHE A 17 -7.91 -4.43 -42.25
N THR A 18 -7.74 -3.69 -41.14
CA THR A 18 -8.12 -2.29 -40.87
C THR A 18 -9.43 -1.73 -41.42
N VAL A 19 -10.26 -1.17 -40.52
CA VAL A 19 -10.90 0.13 -40.78
C VAL A 19 -10.83 0.95 -39.49
N LEU A 20 -10.12 2.08 -39.56
CA LEU A 20 -10.20 3.15 -38.56
C LEU A 20 -11.63 3.72 -38.56
N SER A 21 -12.37 3.60 -37.45
CA SER A 21 -13.57 4.39 -37.22
C SER A 21 -13.28 5.52 -36.23
N PHE A 22 -12.97 6.66 -36.84
CA PHE A 22 -13.15 8.01 -36.34
C PHE A 22 -14.64 8.25 -36.04
N PHE A 23 -15.07 8.03 -34.80
CA PHE A 23 -16.15 8.69 -34.05
C PHE A 23 -16.47 7.83 -32.84
N GLY A 24 -16.33 8.40 -31.64
CA GLY A 24 -16.37 7.66 -30.39
C GLY A 24 -17.71 6.99 -30.10
N VAL A 25 -17.63 5.75 -29.65
CA VAL A 25 -18.22 5.20 -28.41
C VAL A 25 -17.40 3.93 -28.16
N GLU A 26 -16.63 3.85 -27.07
CA GLU A 26 -16.19 2.54 -26.56
C GLU A 26 -16.35 2.50 -25.05
N ASP A 27 -17.03 1.43 -24.65
CA ASP A 27 -17.55 1.09 -23.35
C ASP A 27 -16.46 1.03 -22.27
N PHE A 28 -16.55 1.91 -21.27
CA PHE A 28 -15.88 1.68 -19.99
C PHE A 28 -16.85 0.98 -19.05
N LEU A 29 -17.13 -0.28 -19.36
CA LEU A 29 -17.47 -1.25 -18.34
C LEU A 29 -16.16 -1.62 -17.66
N ASP A 30 -15.81 -0.90 -16.58
CA ASP A 30 -14.79 -1.35 -15.63
C ASP A 30 -15.39 -2.53 -14.82
N ASP A 31 -15.48 -3.71 -15.45
CA ASP A 31 -15.82 -4.96 -14.78
C ASP A 31 -14.53 -5.72 -14.46
N ASP A 32 -13.99 -5.48 -13.25
CA ASP A 32 -13.32 -6.50 -12.43
C ASP A 32 -12.98 -5.91 -11.03
N ASN A 33 -13.99 -5.54 -10.25
CA ASN A 33 -13.83 -5.25 -8.82
C ASN A 33 -13.84 -6.54 -7.98
N SER A 34 -13.09 -7.56 -8.41
CA SER A 34 -12.96 -8.85 -7.71
C SER A 34 -11.77 -8.89 -6.74
N ARG A 35 -10.96 -7.82 -6.67
CA ARG A 35 -9.79 -7.73 -5.78
C ARG A 35 -9.82 -6.44 -4.94
N PRO A 36 -10.43 -6.44 -3.74
CA PRO A 36 -10.68 -5.22 -2.99
C PRO A 36 -9.44 -4.55 -2.38
N TYR A 37 -8.19 -4.82 -2.81
CA TYR A 37 -6.98 -4.19 -2.21
C TYR A 37 -5.75 -4.05 -3.14
N THR A 38 -5.84 -4.31 -4.45
CA THR A 38 -4.66 -4.27 -5.33
C THR A 38 -4.52 -2.91 -6.02
N TYR A 39 -3.78 -1.99 -5.41
CA TYR A 39 -3.39 -0.74 -6.06
C TYR A 39 -2.01 -0.89 -6.70
N GLN A 40 -1.95 -1.01 -8.03
CA GLN A 40 -0.68 -1.03 -8.76
C GLN A 40 -0.02 0.35 -8.68
N LYS A 41 1.22 0.38 -8.19
CA LYS A 41 2.02 1.60 -8.11
C LYS A 41 2.40 2.07 -9.51
N GLU A 42 1.85 3.20 -9.95
CA GLU A 42 2.19 3.79 -11.25
C GLU A 42 3.72 4.01 -11.36
N LYS A 43 4.32 3.48 -12.43
CA LYS A 43 5.76 3.62 -12.71
C LYS A 43 6.09 5.10 -12.88
N LYS A 44 6.84 5.67 -11.92
CA LYS A 44 7.34 7.04 -12.05
C LYS A 44 8.28 7.11 -13.25
N SER A 45 8.05 8.06 -14.16
CA SER A 45 8.97 8.31 -15.26
C SER A 45 10.34 8.73 -14.72
N LYS A 46 11.42 8.09 -15.19
CA LYS A 46 12.80 8.37 -14.78
C LYS A 46 13.28 9.78 -15.11
N ASN A 47 12.53 10.54 -15.92
CA ASN A 47 12.92 11.87 -16.37
C ASN A 47 12.39 12.95 -15.41
N PRO A 48 13.26 13.65 -14.65
CA PRO A 48 12.83 14.64 -13.65
C PRO A 48 12.22 15.90 -14.27
N ASN A 49 12.44 16.16 -15.56
CA ASN A 49 11.88 17.30 -16.29
C ASN A 49 10.51 17.02 -16.92
N LYS A 50 9.93 15.82 -16.75
CA LYS A 50 8.60 15.54 -17.27
C LYS A 50 7.56 16.29 -16.44
N HIS A 51 6.69 17.05 -17.12
CA HIS A 51 5.57 17.71 -16.46
C HIS A 51 4.72 16.69 -15.68
N VAL A 52 4.56 16.93 -14.38
CA VAL A 52 3.78 16.06 -13.49
C VAL A 52 2.31 16.21 -13.85
N SER A 53 1.66 15.10 -14.21
CA SER A 53 0.23 15.09 -14.51
C SER A 53 -0.59 15.60 -13.32
N PHE A 54 -1.70 16.31 -13.60
CA PHE A 54 -2.60 16.81 -12.57
C PHE A 54 -3.03 15.71 -11.60
N LYS A 55 -3.33 14.51 -12.11
CA LYS A 55 -3.64 13.31 -11.31
C LYS A 55 -2.58 13.05 -10.25
N GLN A 56 -1.31 13.05 -10.64
CA GLN A 56 -0.19 12.74 -9.74
C GLN A 56 0.04 13.82 -8.69
N ARG A 57 -0.28 15.09 -8.99
CA ARG A 57 -0.25 16.19 -8.02
C ARG A 57 -1.37 16.06 -6.98
N THR A 58 -2.57 15.67 -7.41
CA THR A 58 -3.75 15.62 -6.55
C THR A 58 -3.76 14.42 -5.60
N VAL A 59 -3.05 13.33 -5.92
CA VAL A 59 -2.91 12.15 -5.05
C VAL A 59 -2.48 12.51 -3.63
N ALA A 60 -1.57 13.48 -3.46
CA ALA A 60 -1.11 13.89 -2.14
C ALA A 60 -2.18 14.62 -1.30
N TYR A 61 -3.24 15.13 -1.92
CA TYR A 61 -4.35 15.80 -1.24
C TYR A 61 -5.48 14.83 -0.89
N MET A 62 -5.69 13.79 -1.72
CA MET A 62 -6.72 12.78 -1.47
C MET A 62 -6.27 11.75 -0.43
N GLU A 63 -4.99 11.37 -0.46
CA GLU A 63 -4.37 10.45 0.49
C GLU A 63 -3.20 11.15 1.20
N PRO A 64 -3.50 12.05 2.14
CA PRO A 64 -2.50 12.96 2.67
C PRO A 64 -1.58 12.30 3.70
N PHE A 65 -1.99 11.23 4.36
CA PHE A 65 -1.18 10.58 5.39
C PHE A 65 -0.42 9.37 4.87
N THR A 66 0.86 9.31 5.20
CA THR A 66 1.75 8.18 4.92
C THR A 66 2.32 7.60 6.19
N LEU A 67 2.31 6.28 6.31
CA LEU A 67 3.00 5.53 7.34
C LEU A 67 4.43 5.22 6.88
N ASP A 68 5.43 5.57 7.70
CA ASP A 68 6.82 5.13 7.55
C ASP A 68 7.19 4.24 8.73
N VAL A 69 7.64 3.03 8.43
CA VAL A 69 8.07 2.04 9.41
C VAL A 69 9.55 1.79 9.20
N PHE A 70 10.34 2.08 10.22
CA PHE A 70 11.77 1.87 10.25
C PHE A 70 12.14 0.82 11.30
N ILE A 71 12.71 -0.28 10.83
CA ILE A 71 13.14 -1.39 11.68
C ILE A 71 14.65 -1.53 11.56
N SER A 72 15.34 -1.42 12.69
CA SER A 72 16.76 -1.68 12.80
C SER A 72 17.03 -2.90 13.70
N LYS A 73 18.30 -3.31 13.79
CA LYS A 73 18.72 -4.37 14.72
C LYS A 73 18.44 -4.01 16.19
N ARG A 74 18.49 -2.71 16.53
CA ARG A 74 18.49 -2.23 17.93
C ARG A 74 17.17 -1.59 18.36
N PHE A 75 16.40 -1.05 17.45
CA PHE A 75 15.15 -0.35 17.74
C PHE A 75 14.20 -0.39 16.55
N VAL A 76 12.93 -0.14 16.86
CA VAL A 76 11.85 0.01 15.89
C VAL A 76 11.25 1.38 16.09
N SER A 77 11.00 2.09 14.99
CA SER A 77 10.29 3.36 14.98
C SER A 77 9.28 3.38 13.86
N ALA A 78 8.09 3.90 14.13
CA ALA A 78 7.04 4.10 13.15
C ALA A 78 6.49 5.51 13.30
N SER A 79 6.18 6.15 12.18
CA SER A 79 5.67 7.52 12.16
C SER A 79 4.65 7.71 11.06
N ILE A 80 3.66 8.54 11.34
CA ILE A 80 2.68 9.01 10.35
C ILE A 80 3.05 10.43 9.98
N THR A 81 3.23 10.66 8.68
CA THR A 81 3.59 11.96 8.13
C THR A 81 2.49 12.46 7.21
N HIS A 82 2.16 13.74 7.34
CA HIS A 82 1.28 14.44 6.42
C HIS A 82 2.09 14.88 5.19
N ARG A 83 1.77 14.35 4.00
CA ARG A 83 2.50 14.61 2.74
C ARG A 83 2.54 16.08 2.37
N VAL A 84 1.42 16.79 2.48
CA VAL A 84 1.32 18.18 2.01
C VAL A 84 2.13 19.12 2.91
N THR A 85 2.03 18.95 4.23
CA THR A 85 2.71 19.83 5.20
C THR A 85 4.09 19.31 5.60
N SER A 86 4.48 18.10 5.17
CA SER A 86 5.70 17.40 5.60
C SER A 86 5.87 17.29 7.13
N LYS A 87 4.77 17.37 7.88
CA LYS A 87 4.76 17.32 9.35
C LYS A 87 4.53 15.89 9.82
N GLN A 88 5.29 15.47 10.83
CA GLN A 88 5.03 14.22 11.54
C GLN A 88 3.87 14.45 12.51
N VAL A 89 2.77 13.72 12.29
CA VAL A 89 1.53 13.84 13.08
C VAL A 89 1.62 12.97 14.33
N ALA A 90 2.05 11.72 14.14
CA ALA A 90 2.24 10.78 15.23
C ALA A 90 3.58 10.07 15.03
N VAL A 91 4.33 9.91 16.13
CA VAL A 91 5.62 9.22 16.14
C VAL A 91 5.62 8.25 17.30
N ALA A 92 6.04 7.02 17.06
CA ALA A 92 6.24 6.02 18.10
C ALA A 92 7.54 5.26 17.83
N GLY A 93 8.24 4.88 18.89
CA GLY A 93 9.42 4.05 18.73
C GLY A 93 10.01 3.65 20.05
N THR A 94 10.75 2.55 20.07
CA THR A 94 11.30 1.98 21.31
C THR A 94 12.37 2.84 21.97
N ASN A 95 12.74 3.97 21.34
CA ASN A 95 13.63 4.97 21.92
C ASN A 95 12.90 6.04 22.77
N SER A 96 11.57 6.16 22.68
CA SER A 96 10.82 7.14 23.48
C SER A 96 10.88 6.79 24.97
N LYS A 97 10.79 7.82 25.83
CA LYS A 97 10.89 7.64 27.29
C LYS A 97 9.80 6.71 27.81
N ASP A 98 8.59 6.88 27.31
CA ASP A 98 7.39 6.11 27.70
C ASP A 98 7.55 4.63 27.38
N ILE A 99 8.13 4.31 26.22
CA ILE A 99 8.28 2.93 25.75
C ILE A 99 9.48 2.25 26.41
N LYS A 100 10.56 3.00 26.68
CA LYS A 100 11.75 2.49 27.37
C LYS A 100 11.46 1.97 28.77
N ALA A 101 10.48 2.55 29.47
CA ALA A 101 10.11 2.14 30.82
C ALA A 101 9.35 0.79 30.83
N VAL A 102 8.65 0.47 29.75
CA VAL A 102 7.71 -0.67 29.70
C VAL A 102 8.34 -1.90 29.02
N LEU A 103 9.21 -1.71 28.03
CA LEU A 103 9.73 -2.81 27.23
C LEU A 103 11.07 -3.35 27.75
N LYS A 104 11.11 -4.66 28.03
CA LYS A 104 12.33 -5.41 28.35
C LYS A 104 13.29 -5.54 27.15
N SER A 105 12.75 -5.63 25.94
CA SER A 105 13.49 -5.79 24.69
C SER A 105 13.00 -4.79 23.62
N ARG A 106 13.93 -4.29 22.80
CA ARG A 106 13.68 -3.11 21.94
C ARG A 106 13.43 -3.42 20.48
N SER A 107 13.64 -4.65 20.05
CA SER A 107 13.55 -5.07 18.65
C SER A 107 12.81 -6.40 18.44
N ASP A 108 12.16 -6.93 19.47
CA ASP A 108 11.35 -8.15 19.39
C ASP A 108 10.00 -7.89 18.69
N ILE A 109 9.34 -8.96 18.27
CA ILE A 109 8.02 -8.89 17.63
C ILE A 109 6.98 -8.24 18.56
N LEU A 110 7.05 -8.53 19.87
CA LEU A 110 6.18 -7.91 20.87
C LEU A 110 6.40 -6.40 20.98
N ALA A 111 7.65 -5.94 20.82
CA ALA A 111 7.96 -4.52 20.79
C ALA A 111 7.34 -3.83 19.56
N CYS A 112 7.32 -4.50 18.40
CA CYS A 112 6.62 -4.01 17.21
C CYS A 112 5.12 -3.83 17.45
N LEU A 113 4.47 -4.81 18.09
CA LEU A 113 3.05 -4.74 18.43
C LEU A 113 2.76 -3.58 19.39
N ALA A 114 3.61 -3.39 20.41
CA ALA A 114 3.48 -2.28 21.34
C ALA A 114 3.67 -0.91 20.66
N VAL A 115 4.64 -0.79 19.75
CA VAL A 115 4.87 0.44 18.97
C VAL A 115 3.66 0.77 18.10
N GLY A 116 3.06 -0.22 17.43
CA GLY A 116 1.89 0.03 16.59
C GLY A 116 0.65 0.43 17.40
N ARG A 117 0.42 -0.15 18.58
CA ARG A 117 -0.65 0.28 19.49
C ARG A 117 -0.47 1.74 19.95
N ILE A 118 0.72 2.09 20.42
CA ILE A 118 1.01 3.46 20.88
C ILE A 118 0.94 4.47 19.73
N LEU A 119 1.38 4.06 18.53
CA LEU A 119 1.23 4.90 17.34
C LEU A 119 -0.26 5.11 17.01
N ALA A 120 -1.08 4.07 17.16
CA ALA A 120 -2.51 4.16 16.89
C ALA A 120 -3.22 5.12 17.85
N ASP A 121 -2.90 5.04 19.15
CA ASP A 121 -3.47 5.93 20.15
C ASP A 121 -3.11 7.39 19.84
N ARG A 122 -1.84 7.66 19.53
CA ARG A 122 -1.36 9.01 19.12
C ARG A 122 -2.01 9.49 17.82
N ALA A 123 -2.28 8.59 16.88
CA ALA A 123 -2.94 8.94 15.62
C ALA A 123 -4.42 9.26 15.83
N ARG A 124 -5.10 8.52 16.70
CA ARG A 124 -6.50 8.77 17.10
C ARG A 124 -6.64 10.12 17.81
N GLU A 125 -5.71 10.47 18.70
CA GLU A 125 -5.66 11.79 19.35
C GLU A 125 -5.52 12.95 18.34
N ALA A 126 -4.92 12.68 17.18
CA ALA A 126 -4.75 13.63 16.09
C ALA A 126 -5.82 13.51 15.00
N ASP A 127 -6.88 12.73 15.23
CA ASP A 127 -7.97 12.46 14.28
C ASP A 127 -7.52 11.86 12.93
N VAL A 128 -6.46 11.05 12.95
CA VAL A 128 -5.96 10.34 11.77
C VAL A 128 -6.36 8.86 11.82
N TYR A 129 -7.26 8.47 10.92
CA TYR A 129 -7.80 7.11 10.83
C TYR A 129 -7.41 6.37 9.55
N THR A 130 -6.86 7.06 8.55
CA THR A 130 -6.48 6.49 7.26
C THR A 130 -5.03 6.82 6.96
N ALA A 131 -4.22 5.82 6.61
CA ALA A 131 -2.83 6.01 6.20
C ALA A 131 -2.44 5.12 5.02
N SER A 132 -1.53 5.61 4.19
CA SER A 132 -0.92 4.84 3.10
C SER A 132 0.46 4.31 3.51
N TYR A 133 0.70 3.02 3.33
CA TYR A 133 2.02 2.42 3.54
C TYR A 133 2.67 2.09 2.20
N THR A 134 3.81 2.73 1.93
CA THR A 134 4.65 2.41 0.78
C THR A 134 5.88 1.65 1.27
N PRO A 135 5.98 0.33 1.06
CA PRO A 135 7.17 -0.42 1.41
C PRO A 135 8.38 0.10 0.65
N ARG A 136 9.53 0.11 1.32
CA ARG A 136 10.80 0.45 0.69
C ARG A 136 11.24 -0.73 -0.15
N GLU A 137 11.97 -0.48 -1.24
CA GLU A 137 12.39 -1.51 -2.21
C GLU A 137 13.21 -2.66 -1.59
N ARG A 138 13.81 -2.44 -0.42
CA ARG A 138 14.60 -3.42 0.34
C ARG A 138 13.79 -4.18 1.39
N ASP A 139 12.60 -3.68 1.71
CA ASP A 139 11.78 -4.15 2.81
C ASP A 139 10.63 -5.00 2.27
N LYS A 140 10.65 -6.29 2.59
CA LYS A 140 9.53 -7.21 2.30
C LYS A 140 8.43 -7.02 3.33
N PHE A 141 7.17 -7.11 2.92
CA PHE A 141 6.02 -7.04 3.82
C PHE A 141 5.85 -8.35 4.63
N GLU A 142 6.80 -8.64 5.50
CA GLU A 142 6.84 -9.88 6.29
C GLU A 142 7.38 -9.61 7.70
N GLY A 143 7.13 -10.55 8.61
CA GLY A 143 7.66 -10.55 9.97
C GLY A 143 7.33 -9.28 10.74
N LYS A 144 8.37 -8.51 11.09
CA LYS A 144 8.26 -7.33 11.97
C LYS A 144 7.42 -6.20 11.36
N ILE A 145 7.49 -6.00 10.04
CA ILE A 145 6.68 -4.96 9.35
C ILE A 145 5.21 -5.32 9.44
N ARG A 146 4.89 -6.58 9.12
CA ARG A 146 3.52 -7.09 9.21
C ARG A 146 2.97 -6.98 10.64
N ALA A 147 3.77 -7.26 11.66
CA ALA A 147 3.36 -7.11 13.05
C ALA A 147 2.96 -5.66 13.40
N VAL A 148 3.74 -4.66 12.98
CA VAL A 148 3.39 -3.24 13.20
C VAL A 148 2.07 -2.89 12.49
N VAL A 149 1.95 -3.24 11.22
CA VAL A 149 0.75 -2.91 10.41
C VAL A 149 -0.48 -3.62 10.95
N GLN A 150 -0.37 -4.90 11.34
CA GLN A 150 -1.47 -5.63 11.95
C GLN A 150 -1.95 -4.95 13.24
N SER A 151 -1.02 -4.56 14.12
CA SER A 151 -1.41 -3.89 15.38
C SER A 151 -2.09 -2.53 15.18
N LEU A 152 -1.80 -1.83 14.07
CA LEU A 152 -2.50 -0.59 13.71
C LEU A 152 -3.93 -0.87 13.22
N ILE A 153 -4.09 -1.91 12.39
CA ILE A 153 -5.41 -2.36 11.91
C ILE A 153 -6.27 -2.82 13.07
N ASP A 154 -5.72 -3.64 13.97
CA ASP A 154 -6.42 -4.13 15.17
C ASP A 154 -6.87 -2.96 16.08
N SER A 155 -6.14 -1.84 16.04
CA SER A 155 -6.47 -0.64 16.81
C SER A 155 -7.50 0.26 16.11
N GLY A 156 -7.91 -0.06 14.88
CA GLY A 156 -8.95 0.65 14.12
C GLY A 156 -8.43 1.73 13.16
N ILE A 157 -7.18 1.65 12.71
CA ILE A 157 -6.63 2.52 11.66
C ILE A 157 -6.64 1.75 10.34
N ASP A 158 -7.26 2.33 9.31
CA ASP A 158 -7.25 1.76 7.97
C ASP A 158 -5.93 2.04 7.25
N ILE A 159 -5.26 0.98 6.82
CA ILE A 159 -3.95 1.07 6.17
C ILE A 159 -4.01 0.48 4.78
N LYS A 160 -3.80 1.35 3.80
CA LYS A 160 -3.65 0.98 2.40
C LYS A 160 -2.20 0.58 2.12
N VAL A 161 -1.96 -0.72 1.93
CA VAL A 161 -0.63 -1.27 1.64
C VAL A 161 -0.44 -1.40 0.12
N PHE A 162 0.56 -0.71 -0.42
CA PHE A 162 0.93 -0.82 -1.83
C PHE A 162 2.07 -1.84 -1.99
N LEU A 163 1.74 -3.07 -2.39
CA LEU A 163 2.74 -4.08 -2.75
C LEU A 163 3.16 -3.87 -4.21
N ASP A 164 4.47 -3.95 -4.49
CA ASP A 164 5.05 -3.93 -5.84
C ASP A 164 5.03 -5.34 -6.43
#